data_AF-A0AAG5DBD9-F1
#
_entry.id   AF-A0AAG5DBD9-F1
#
_cell.length_a   1.000
_cell.length_b   1.000
_cell.length_c   1.000
_cell.angle_alpha   90.00
_cell.angle_beta   90.00
_cell.angle_gamma   90.00
#
_symmetry.space_group_name_H-M   'P 1'
#
loop_
_entity.id
_entity.type
_entity.pdbx_description
1 polymer ?
#
loop_
_entity_poly.entity_id
_entity_poly.type
_entity_poly.pdbx_seq_one_letter_code
_entity_poly.pdbx_strand_id
1 'polypeptide(L)'
;MPDGVVLHSSEFGVLLDNAGQNISVQKFTWITQAGLKLSVLNLDAAIIELCAPDRNARLSENILLGVDSLHEYLQLDPAIACAARFEPPLSRVAKQHSQDEPIPVDQARVWLPFVYGTRLQLSLEQCRNNKSRLIIATITITVEPSNVVRIQYRTTCASGGLYRLAHRFLVNLAGRNAGPGGTYDHVVQLNSDSYVDRNCFLRSASENLADMRIAQHLGLLLYNARQCGNMEAALGGIYAMNNASHEGFAIRLIHTDSGRAMELYCDYPWMHFSTLSELPPGQDELVPFYPRQGLHRLSLVFDINRFVLNIVDALEKGSSKDPKDQSEDNLLLNGDQNPELQGHFMRNAGLLIHPLGCPFKIKRAPRVSPSLAFIGHTTLKFGFCKELSKSQPPAIREINCIESE
;
A
#
# COMPACT_ATOMS: atom_id res chain seq x y z
N MET A 1 -27.78 10.87 -7.80
CA MET A 1 -27.00 9.97 -6.91
C MET A 1 -25.78 10.79 -6.46
N PRO A 2 -24.76 10.28 -5.75
CA PRO A 2 -23.44 10.92 -5.84
C PRO A 2 -22.90 10.65 -7.23
N ASP A 3 -23.13 11.59 -8.15
CA ASP A 3 -22.86 11.38 -9.57
C ASP A 3 -21.34 11.23 -9.81
N GLY A 4 -20.95 10.15 -10.47
CA GLY A 4 -19.55 9.80 -10.72
C GLY A 4 -18.96 8.65 -9.89
N VAL A 5 -19.74 7.94 -9.04
CA VAL A 5 -19.32 6.66 -8.42
C VAL A 5 -20.44 5.61 -8.51
N VAL A 6 -20.08 4.41 -8.98
CA VAL A 6 -20.95 3.22 -8.98
C VAL A 6 -20.39 2.20 -8.00
N LEU A 7 -21.25 1.65 -7.12
CA LEU A 7 -20.96 0.51 -6.26
C LEU A 7 -21.85 -0.66 -6.68
N HIS A 8 -21.26 -1.84 -6.91
CA HIS A 8 -21.99 -3.08 -7.15
C HIS A 8 -21.42 -4.24 -6.33
N SER A 9 -22.26 -5.21 -5.99
CA SER A 9 -21.88 -6.42 -5.26
C SER A 9 -22.03 -7.66 -6.15
N SER A 10 -21.02 -8.53 -6.16
CA SER A 10 -21.10 -9.89 -6.73
C SER A 10 -20.81 -10.94 -5.66
N GLU A 11 -21.16 -12.19 -5.92
CA GLU A 11 -20.49 -13.29 -5.22
C GLU A 11 -19.02 -13.38 -5.71
N PHE A 12 -18.15 -13.89 -4.84
CA PHE A 12 -16.73 -14.18 -5.13
C PHE A 12 -16.41 -15.66 -4.89
N GLY A 13 -17.17 -16.32 -4.01
CA GLY A 13 -17.14 -17.76 -3.79
C GLY A 13 -17.93 -18.12 -2.54
N VAL A 14 -17.88 -19.38 -2.16
CA VAL A 14 -18.58 -19.93 -1.00
C VAL A 14 -17.59 -20.64 -0.09
N LEU A 15 -17.76 -20.48 1.22
CA LEU A 15 -17.04 -21.18 2.27
C LEU A 15 -17.95 -22.20 2.95
N LEU A 16 -17.37 -23.22 3.56
CA LEU A 16 -18.07 -24.10 4.48
C LEU A 16 -17.71 -23.73 5.91
N ASP A 17 -18.70 -23.74 6.80
CA ASP A 17 -18.49 -23.57 8.23
C ASP A 17 -18.29 -24.90 8.98
N ASN A 18 -18.12 -24.83 10.30
CA ASN A 18 -17.91 -25.99 11.16
C ASN A 18 -19.11 -26.96 11.23
N ALA A 19 -20.27 -26.60 10.67
CA ALA A 19 -21.46 -27.46 10.53
C ALA A 19 -21.70 -27.90 9.07
N GLY A 20 -20.82 -27.53 8.14
CA GLY A 20 -20.96 -27.80 6.70
C GLY A 20 -21.94 -26.88 5.99
N GLN A 21 -22.33 -25.74 6.58
CA GLN A 21 -23.23 -24.77 5.95
C GLN A 21 -22.45 -23.80 5.04
N ASN A 22 -23.03 -23.52 3.86
CA ASN A 22 -22.50 -22.55 2.90
C ASN A 22 -22.58 -21.11 3.46
N ILE A 23 -21.44 -20.43 3.50
CA ILE A 23 -21.31 -18.99 3.76
C ILE A 23 -20.84 -18.29 2.47
N SER A 24 -21.65 -17.38 1.94
CA SER A 24 -21.31 -16.60 0.74
C SER A 24 -20.25 -15.53 1.04
N VAL A 25 -19.18 -15.53 0.24
CA VAL A 25 -18.18 -14.46 0.22
C VAL A 25 -18.55 -13.48 -0.90
N GLN A 26 -18.84 -12.25 -0.52
CA GLN A 26 -19.31 -11.19 -1.40
C GLN A 26 -18.19 -10.19 -1.70
N LYS A 27 -18.09 -9.76 -2.96
CA LYS A 27 -17.17 -8.74 -3.45
C LYS A 27 -17.93 -7.46 -3.76
N PHE A 28 -17.54 -6.38 -3.09
CA PHE A 28 -18.08 -5.03 -3.25
C PHE A 28 -17.11 -4.21 -4.09
N THR A 29 -17.54 -3.84 -5.30
CA THR A 29 -16.72 -3.19 -6.32
C THR A 29 -17.20 -1.76 -6.54
N TRP A 30 -16.35 -0.79 -6.23
CA TRP A 30 -16.52 0.61 -6.64
C TRP A 30 -15.81 0.87 -7.97
N ILE A 31 -16.44 1.67 -8.82
CA ILE A 31 -15.85 2.26 -10.02
C ILE A 31 -16.15 3.76 -10.00
N THR A 32 -15.12 4.60 -10.11
CA THR A 32 -15.25 6.06 -10.21
C THR A 32 -15.22 6.52 -11.68
N GLN A 33 -15.80 7.67 -11.96
CA GLN A 33 -15.69 8.34 -13.25
C GLN A 33 -14.25 8.78 -13.58
N ALA A 34 -13.42 9.03 -12.55
CA ALA A 34 -12.00 9.33 -12.71
C ALA A 34 -11.10 8.08 -12.78
N GLY A 35 -11.66 6.90 -13.04
CA GLY A 35 -10.89 5.70 -13.43
C GLY A 35 -10.27 4.88 -12.30
N LEU A 36 -10.69 5.09 -11.05
CA LEU A 36 -10.33 4.21 -9.92
C LEU A 36 -11.31 3.03 -9.85
N LYS A 37 -10.78 1.82 -9.76
CA LYS A 37 -11.51 0.61 -9.38
C LYS A 37 -11.03 0.15 -7.99
N LEU A 38 -11.95 -0.25 -7.13
CA LEU A 38 -11.66 -0.81 -5.81
C LEU A 38 -12.61 -1.99 -5.55
N SER A 39 -12.09 -3.19 -5.24
CA SER A 39 -12.89 -4.36 -4.88
C SER A 39 -12.51 -4.90 -3.50
N VAL A 40 -13.49 -4.97 -2.60
CA VAL A 40 -13.34 -5.39 -1.20
C VAL A 40 -14.25 -6.59 -0.90
N LEU A 41 -13.74 -7.59 -0.19
CA LEU A 41 -14.49 -8.76 0.26
C LEU A 41 -15.14 -8.51 1.62
N ASN A 42 -16.25 -9.21 1.91
CA ASN A 42 -16.72 -9.37 3.29
C ASN A 42 -15.81 -10.29 4.13
N LEU A 43 -14.97 -11.13 3.51
CA LEU A 43 -13.95 -11.94 4.18
C LEU A 43 -12.74 -11.07 4.57
N ASP A 44 -12.38 -11.04 5.86
CA ASP A 44 -11.33 -10.22 6.50
C ASP A 44 -11.38 -8.71 6.19
N ALA A 45 -12.47 -8.20 5.60
CA ALA A 45 -12.53 -6.92 4.91
C ALA A 45 -11.42 -6.74 3.84
N ALA A 46 -11.02 -7.83 3.19
CA ALA A 46 -9.86 -7.87 2.30
C ALA A 46 -10.04 -7.02 1.04
N ILE A 47 -9.07 -6.15 0.76
CA ILE A 47 -8.97 -5.43 -0.50
C ILE A 47 -8.18 -6.30 -1.48
N ILE A 48 -8.87 -6.87 -2.46
CA ILE A 48 -8.27 -7.80 -3.44
C ILE A 48 -7.92 -7.10 -4.77
N GLU A 49 -8.60 -6.00 -5.06
CA GLU A 49 -8.41 -5.23 -6.27
C GLU A 49 -8.39 -3.74 -5.95
N LEU A 50 -7.39 -3.06 -6.46
CA LEU A 50 -7.27 -1.61 -6.43
C LEU A 50 -6.54 -1.24 -7.70
N CYS A 51 -7.23 -0.58 -8.63
CA CYS A 51 -6.66 -0.20 -9.91
C CYS A 51 -6.76 1.31 -10.06
N ALA A 52 -5.60 1.97 -10.12
CA ALA A 52 -5.51 3.42 -10.25
C ALA A 52 -5.16 3.83 -11.70
N PRO A 53 -5.69 4.95 -12.20
CA PRO A 53 -5.38 5.44 -13.55
C PRO A 53 -3.90 5.83 -13.69
N ASP A 54 -3.28 5.46 -14.80
CA ASP A 54 -1.95 5.93 -15.19
C ASP A 54 -2.01 7.24 -16.00
N ARG A 55 -0.85 7.80 -16.34
CA ARG A 55 -0.76 9.04 -17.13
C ARG A 55 -1.42 8.97 -18.51
N ASN A 56 -1.60 7.76 -19.04
CA ASN A 56 -2.17 7.50 -20.37
C ASN A 56 -3.68 7.21 -20.31
N ALA A 57 -4.27 7.24 -19.11
CA ALA A 57 -5.63 6.77 -18.82
C ALA A 57 -5.92 5.36 -19.38
N ARG A 58 -4.89 4.51 -19.48
CA ARG A 58 -5.05 3.14 -19.99
C ARG A 58 -5.68 2.25 -18.92
N LEU A 59 -6.19 1.10 -19.38
CA LEU A 59 -6.86 0.10 -18.53
C LEU A 59 -6.06 -0.12 -17.26
N SER A 60 -6.68 0.20 -16.13
CA SER A 60 -6.01 0.30 -14.85
C SER A 60 -5.60 -1.09 -14.36
N GLU A 61 -4.29 -1.36 -14.37
CA GLU A 61 -3.70 -2.53 -13.72
C GLU A 61 -4.01 -2.55 -12.22
N ASN A 62 -4.17 -3.75 -11.66
CA ASN A 62 -4.27 -3.90 -10.21
C ASN A 62 -2.90 -3.57 -9.59
N ILE A 63 -2.86 -2.60 -8.69
CA ILE A 63 -1.63 -2.16 -8.00
C ILE A 63 -1.43 -2.87 -6.65
N LEU A 64 -2.31 -3.81 -6.26
CA LEU A 64 -2.12 -4.63 -5.06
C LEU A 64 -1.45 -5.97 -5.38
N LEU A 65 -0.44 -6.31 -4.57
CA LEU A 65 0.01 -7.69 -4.41
C LEU A 65 -1.11 -8.48 -3.72
N GLY A 66 -1.54 -9.54 -4.38
CA GLY A 66 -2.80 -10.22 -4.12
C GLY A 66 -2.99 -11.37 -5.10
N VAL A 67 -4.10 -12.07 -4.92
CA VAL A 67 -4.50 -13.26 -5.68
C VAL A 67 -5.93 -13.07 -6.19
N ASP A 68 -6.35 -13.83 -7.20
CA ASP A 68 -7.61 -13.56 -7.91
C ASP A 68 -8.74 -14.53 -7.56
N SER A 69 -8.44 -15.67 -6.93
CA SER A 69 -9.44 -16.61 -6.43
C SER A 69 -9.58 -16.59 -4.90
N LEU A 70 -10.76 -17.02 -4.43
CA LEU A 70 -11.00 -17.28 -3.01
C LEU A 70 -10.11 -18.41 -2.48
N HIS A 71 -9.78 -19.42 -3.30
CA HIS A 71 -8.98 -20.58 -2.89
C HIS A 71 -7.55 -20.18 -2.52
N GLU A 72 -6.88 -19.42 -3.39
CA GLU A 72 -5.55 -18.86 -3.12
C GLU A 72 -5.58 -17.93 -1.90
N TYR A 73 -6.62 -17.09 -1.77
CA TYR A 73 -6.73 -16.14 -0.67
C TYR A 73 -6.82 -16.82 0.70
N LEU A 74 -7.41 -18.03 0.79
CA LEU A 74 -7.43 -18.83 2.01
C LEU A 74 -6.07 -19.45 2.37
N GLN A 75 -5.18 -19.63 1.39
CA GLN A 75 -3.83 -20.18 1.57
C GLN A 75 -2.78 -19.12 1.91
N LEU A 76 -3.04 -17.83 1.63
CA LEU A 76 -2.13 -16.73 1.95
C LEU A 76 -1.86 -16.63 3.47
N ASP A 77 -0.60 -16.34 3.84
CA ASP A 77 -0.30 -15.91 5.21
C ASP A 77 -1.04 -14.58 5.49
N PRO A 78 -1.80 -14.47 6.59
CA PRO A 78 -2.47 -13.22 6.98
C PRO A 78 -1.54 -12.03 7.27
N ALA A 79 -0.21 -12.18 7.18
CA ALA A 79 0.78 -11.11 7.13
C ALA A 79 1.00 -10.52 5.72
N ILE A 80 0.74 -11.28 4.64
CA ILE A 80 0.85 -10.80 3.25
C ILE A 80 -0.49 -10.46 2.59
N ALA A 81 -1.62 -10.82 3.22
CA ALA A 81 -2.95 -10.41 2.77
C ALA A 81 -3.19 -8.89 2.94
N CYS A 82 -3.75 -8.25 1.91
CA CYS A 82 -4.20 -6.84 1.91
C CYS A 82 -5.53 -6.65 2.65
N ALA A 83 -5.58 -7.06 3.92
CA ALA A 83 -6.80 -7.18 4.72
C ALA A 83 -6.76 -6.36 6.02
N ALA A 84 -7.91 -6.25 6.70
CA ALA A 84 -8.00 -5.59 7.99
C ALA A 84 -7.38 -6.44 9.10
N ARG A 85 -6.47 -5.86 9.87
CA ARG A 85 -5.71 -6.54 10.93
C ARG A 85 -5.91 -5.86 12.28
N PHE A 86 -6.15 -6.66 13.31
CA PHE A 86 -6.28 -6.18 14.67
C PHE A 86 -4.93 -6.09 15.39
N GLU A 87 -4.77 -5.05 16.20
CA GLU A 87 -3.66 -4.84 17.13
C GLU A 87 -4.17 -4.95 18.58
N PRO A 88 -3.72 -5.95 19.37
CA PRO A 88 -3.00 -7.16 18.95
C PRO A 88 -3.90 -8.14 18.17
N PRO A 89 -3.34 -9.07 17.37
CA PRO A 89 -4.13 -10.02 16.58
C PRO A 89 -5.09 -10.86 17.41
N LEU A 90 -6.36 -10.92 16.98
CA LEU A 90 -7.43 -11.64 17.70
C LEU A 90 -7.37 -13.17 17.55
N SER A 91 -6.62 -13.67 16.56
CA SER A 91 -6.28 -15.09 16.41
C SER A 91 -4.78 -15.24 16.21
N ARG A 92 -4.16 -16.16 16.96
CA ARG A 92 -2.90 -16.77 16.52
C ARG A 92 -3.32 -17.89 15.57
N VAL A 93 -3.16 -17.68 14.27
CA VAL A 93 -3.44 -18.74 13.29
C VAL A 93 -2.46 -19.90 13.54
N ALA A 94 -2.92 -21.11 13.28
CA ALA A 94 -2.12 -22.33 13.45
C ALA A 94 -0.98 -22.38 12.42
N LYS A 95 -0.14 -23.42 12.52
CA LYS A 95 0.90 -23.69 11.51
C LYS A 95 0.26 -24.00 10.15
N GLN A 96 1.08 -23.93 9.10
CA GLN A 96 0.75 -24.40 7.75
C GLN A 96 0.09 -25.80 7.80
N HIS A 97 -1.06 -25.94 7.14
CA HIS A 97 -1.71 -27.23 6.89
C HIS A 97 -1.22 -27.81 5.55
N SER A 98 -1.27 -29.13 5.42
CA SER A 98 -1.04 -29.85 4.16
C SER A 98 -2.17 -29.63 3.15
N GLN A 99 -1.88 -29.79 1.86
CA GLN A 99 -2.75 -29.35 0.76
C GLN A 99 -4.13 -30.05 0.68
N ASP A 100 -4.30 -31.22 1.29
CA ASP A 100 -5.49 -32.08 1.09
C ASP A 100 -6.62 -31.91 2.12
N GLU A 101 -6.47 -31.11 3.17
CA GLU A 101 -7.58 -30.84 4.11
C GLU A 101 -8.32 -29.53 3.80
N PRO A 102 -9.67 -29.50 3.85
CA PRO A 102 -10.44 -28.28 3.67
C PRO A 102 -10.19 -27.34 4.85
N ILE A 103 -9.48 -26.22 4.60
CA ILE A 103 -9.15 -25.21 5.59
C ILE A 103 -10.45 -24.75 6.29
N PRO A 104 -10.68 -25.07 7.58
CA PRO A 104 -11.91 -24.68 8.25
C PRO A 104 -11.85 -23.19 8.53
N VAL A 105 -12.61 -22.40 7.78
CA VAL A 105 -12.58 -20.95 7.91
C VAL A 105 -13.32 -20.55 9.18
N ASP A 106 -12.56 -20.06 10.17
CA ASP A 106 -13.11 -19.41 11.36
C ASP A 106 -14.18 -18.38 10.93
N GLN A 107 -15.43 -18.62 11.30
CA GLN A 107 -16.57 -17.74 10.97
C GLN A 107 -16.30 -16.29 11.38
N ALA A 108 -15.46 -16.05 12.39
CA ALA A 108 -15.02 -14.73 12.81
C ALA A 108 -14.09 -14.00 11.82
N ARG A 109 -13.83 -14.56 10.63
CA ARG A 109 -13.24 -13.86 9.48
C ARG A 109 -14.28 -13.20 8.57
N VAL A 110 -15.54 -13.63 8.59
CA VAL A 110 -16.58 -13.11 7.68
C VAL A 110 -17.36 -11.98 8.35
N TRP A 111 -17.28 -10.79 7.76
CA TRP A 111 -17.97 -9.59 8.22
C TRP A 111 -19.38 -9.54 7.64
N LEU A 112 -20.35 -9.04 8.41
CA LEU A 112 -21.71 -8.77 7.94
C LEU A 112 -21.72 -7.48 7.12
N PRO A 113 -22.11 -7.50 5.83
CA PRO A 113 -22.14 -6.31 4.99
C PRO A 113 -23.48 -5.57 5.06
N PHE A 114 -23.41 -4.25 5.02
CA PHE A 114 -24.54 -3.35 4.84
C PHE A 114 -24.16 -2.24 3.87
N VAL A 115 -24.94 -2.07 2.79
CA VAL A 115 -24.68 -1.08 1.74
C VAL A 115 -25.75 0.01 1.78
N TYR A 116 -25.32 1.27 1.75
CA TYR A 116 -26.19 2.44 1.68
C TYR A 116 -25.65 3.44 0.66
N GLY A 117 -26.28 3.52 -0.51
CA GLY A 117 -25.75 4.28 -1.65
C GLY A 117 -24.37 3.73 -2.07
N THR A 118 -23.35 4.59 -2.07
CA THR A 118 -21.95 4.21 -2.36
C THR A 118 -21.13 3.92 -1.10
N ARG A 119 -21.75 3.85 0.09
CA ARG A 119 -21.10 3.47 1.35
C ARG A 119 -21.27 1.98 1.60
N LEU A 120 -20.16 1.28 1.84
CA LEU A 120 -20.15 -0.04 2.47
C LEU A 120 -19.88 0.13 3.97
N GLN A 121 -20.63 -0.59 4.79
CA GLN A 121 -20.30 -0.88 6.17
C GLN A 121 -20.12 -2.39 6.32
N LEU A 122 -18.98 -2.81 6.84
CA LEU A 122 -18.71 -4.18 7.28
C LEU A 122 -18.71 -4.20 8.80
N SER A 123 -19.48 -5.07 9.43
CA SER A 123 -19.53 -5.23 10.90
C SER A 123 -19.20 -6.67 11.29
N LEU A 124 -18.33 -6.84 12.29
CA LEU A 124 -17.89 -8.14 12.79
C LEU A 124 -18.11 -8.23 14.29
N GLU A 125 -18.71 -9.33 14.74
CA GLU A 125 -18.79 -9.69 16.15
C GLU A 125 -17.88 -10.89 16.41
N GLN A 126 -16.98 -10.80 17.40
CA GLN A 126 -16.14 -11.92 17.82
C GLN A 126 -16.23 -12.14 19.33
N CYS A 127 -16.80 -13.28 19.71
CA CYS A 127 -16.71 -13.84 21.05
C CYS A 127 -15.56 -14.85 21.11
N ARG A 128 -14.53 -14.57 21.91
CA ARG A 128 -13.59 -15.61 22.35
C ARG A 128 -14.24 -16.51 23.41
N ASN A 129 -13.66 -17.69 23.67
CA ASN A 129 -14.21 -18.82 24.47
C ASN A 129 -14.57 -18.53 25.95
N ASN A 130 -14.63 -17.27 26.39
CA ASN A 130 -15.32 -16.84 27.59
C ASN A 130 -16.14 -15.58 27.26
N LYS A 131 -17.42 -15.56 27.65
CA LYS A 131 -18.38 -14.46 27.39
C LYS A 131 -17.94 -13.07 27.90
N SER A 132 -16.85 -13.00 28.66
CA SER A 132 -16.24 -11.76 29.16
C SER A 132 -15.41 -10.99 28.12
N ARG A 133 -15.21 -11.50 26.90
CA ARG A 133 -14.45 -10.83 25.82
C ARG A 133 -15.18 -10.85 24.48
N LEU A 134 -16.37 -10.26 24.47
CA LEU A 134 -17.05 -9.79 23.26
C LEU A 134 -16.31 -8.59 22.67
N ILE A 135 -15.96 -8.66 21.39
CA ILE A 135 -15.43 -7.56 20.58
C ILE A 135 -16.41 -7.32 19.43
N ILE A 136 -16.86 -6.08 19.28
CA ILE A 136 -17.63 -5.62 18.12
C ILE A 136 -16.71 -4.68 17.34
N ALA A 137 -16.54 -4.95 16.05
CA ALA A 137 -15.77 -4.14 15.11
C ALA A 137 -16.67 -3.68 13.97
N THR A 138 -16.35 -2.54 13.38
CA THR A 138 -17.03 -2.01 12.20
C THR A 138 -16.07 -1.21 11.35
N ILE A 139 -16.06 -1.47 10.06
CA ILE A 139 -15.31 -0.75 9.03
C ILE A 139 -16.34 -0.07 8.14
N THR A 140 -16.20 1.24 7.94
CA THR A 140 -16.91 1.98 6.89
C THR A 140 -15.93 2.26 5.76
N ILE A 141 -16.34 1.99 4.52
CA ILE A 141 -15.61 2.35 3.30
C ILE A 141 -16.52 3.22 2.43
N THR A 142 -15.99 4.36 2.02
CA THR A 142 -16.63 5.31 1.09
C THR A 142 -15.62 5.73 0.02
N VAL A 143 -16.04 5.69 -1.24
CA VAL A 143 -15.23 6.13 -2.39
C VAL A 143 -15.89 7.34 -3.03
N GLU A 144 -15.08 8.35 -3.35
CA GLU A 144 -15.51 9.63 -3.91
C GLU A 144 -15.17 9.73 -5.41
N PRO A 145 -15.90 10.52 -6.22
CA PRO A 145 -15.67 10.62 -7.67
C PRO A 145 -14.23 11.01 -8.05
N SER A 146 -13.56 11.76 -7.18
CA SER A 146 -12.18 12.25 -7.31
C SER A 146 -11.11 11.26 -6.83
N ASN A 147 -11.38 9.95 -6.92
CA ASN A 147 -10.44 8.87 -6.55
C ASN A 147 -9.91 8.94 -5.11
N VAL A 148 -10.76 9.38 -4.17
CA VAL A 148 -10.47 9.36 -2.74
C VAL A 148 -11.21 8.19 -2.09
N VAL A 149 -10.47 7.33 -1.38
CA VAL A 149 -11.02 6.21 -0.60
C VAL A 149 -10.86 6.55 0.88
N ARG A 150 -11.98 6.81 1.56
CA ARG A 150 -12.03 7.04 3.00
C ARG A 150 -12.45 5.76 3.72
N ILE A 151 -11.62 5.29 4.64
CA ILE A 151 -11.84 4.12 5.49
C ILE A 151 -11.88 4.58 6.95
N GLN A 152 -12.99 4.31 7.65
CA GLN A 152 -13.13 4.54 9.08
C GLN A 152 -13.23 3.20 9.80
N TYR A 153 -12.40 3.00 10.81
CA TYR A 153 -12.41 1.84 11.70
C TYR A 153 -13.04 2.23 13.03
N ARG A 154 -13.89 1.37 13.57
CA ARG A 154 -14.45 1.50 14.92
C ARG A 154 -14.43 0.15 15.61
N THR A 155 -13.97 0.10 16.85
CA THR A 155 -13.97 -1.13 17.66
C THR A 155 -14.38 -0.82 19.10
N THR A 156 -15.08 -1.77 19.71
CA THR A 156 -15.53 -1.71 21.11
C THR A 156 -15.43 -3.10 21.72
N CYS A 157 -14.86 -3.20 22.93
CA CYS A 157 -14.80 -4.45 23.67
C CYS A 157 -15.55 -4.32 25.01
N ALA A 158 -16.45 -5.26 25.28
CA ALA A 158 -17.18 -5.31 26.56
C ALA A 158 -16.25 -5.48 27.77
N SER A 159 -15.05 -6.04 27.57
CA SER A 159 -14.04 -6.23 28.63
C SER A 159 -13.17 -4.99 28.92
N GLY A 160 -13.44 -3.84 28.28
CA GLY A 160 -12.56 -2.66 28.35
C GLY A 160 -11.21 -2.82 27.64
N GLY A 161 -11.04 -3.86 26.82
CA GLY A 161 -9.83 -4.07 26.03
C GLY A 161 -9.74 -3.10 24.85
N LEU A 162 -8.64 -2.35 24.75
CA LEU A 162 -8.36 -1.50 23.60
C LEU A 162 -7.78 -2.34 22.46
N TYR A 163 -8.60 -2.66 21.46
CA TYR A 163 -8.21 -3.35 20.24
C TYR A 163 -8.23 -2.38 19.08
N ARG A 164 -7.08 -2.11 18.46
CA ARG A 164 -7.02 -1.25 17.27
C ARG A 164 -7.15 -2.12 16.01
N LEU A 165 -7.44 -1.48 14.89
CA LEU A 165 -7.77 -2.14 13.62
C LEU A 165 -7.27 -1.25 12.47
N ALA A 166 -6.56 -1.80 11.50
CA ALA A 166 -6.10 -1.10 10.30
C ALA A 166 -5.93 -2.08 9.14
N HIS A 167 -6.09 -1.63 7.90
CA HIS A 167 -5.68 -2.43 6.73
C HIS A 167 -4.15 -2.50 6.62
N ARG A 168 -3.67 -3.61 6.05
CA ARG A 168 -2.36 -3.68 5.40
C ARG A 168 -2.56 -3.43 3.90
N PHE A 169 -1.68 -2.63 3.31
CA PHE A 169 -1.64 -2.41 1.87
C PHE A 169 -0.27 -2.89 1.36
N LEU A 170 -0.25 -3.86 0.45
CA LEU A 170 0.97 -4.28 -0.25
C LEU A 170 0.83 -3.81 -1.70
N VAL A 171 1.45 -2.67 -2.02
CA VAL A 171 1.23 -1.96 -3.28
C VAL A 171 2.47 -1.91 -4.17
N ASN A 172 2.27 -2.03 -5.48
CA ASN A 172 3.25 -1.71 -6.51
C ASN A 172 2.55 -0.86 -7.58
N LEU A 173 2.87 0.44 -7.64
CA LEU A 173 2.20 1.40 -8.54
C LEU A 173 2.60 1.25 -10.02
N ALA A 174 3.57 0.40 -10.35
CA ALA A 174 3.79 -0.07 -11.71
C ALA A 174 2.70 -1.09 -12.11
N GLY A 175 2.35 -2.00 -11.18
CA GLY A 175 1.31 -3.02 -11.29
C GLY A 175 1.71 -4.26 -10.48
N ARG A 176 0.75 -5.14 -10.15
CA ARG A 176 0.96 -6.36 -9.33
C ARG A 176 2.17 -7.19 -9.81
N ASN A 177 2.33 -7.32 -11.12
CA ASN A 177 3.32 -8.22 -11.74
C ASN A 177 4.63 -7.51 -12.14
N ALA A 178 4.85 -6.26 -11.71
CA ALA A 178 6.03 -5.48 -12.08
C ALA A 178 7.29 -5.80 -11.23
N GLY A 179 7.14 -6.61 -10.18
CA GLY A 179 8.24 -7.14 -9.38
C GLY A 179 9.20 -6.09 -8.79
N PRO A 180 10.44 -6.50 -8.46
CA PRO A 180 11.46 -5.61 -7.89
C PRO A 180 11.79 -4.39 -8.75
N GLY A 181 11.83 -4.54 -10.08
CA GLY A 181 12.10 -3.43 -11.00
C GLY A 181 11.10 -2.28 -10.83
N GLY A 182 9.80 -2.59 -10.89
CA GLY A 182 8.74 -1.60 -10.66
C GLY A 182 8.82 -0.96 -9.27
N THR A 183 9.16 -1.72 -8.23
CA THR A 183 9.33 -1.19 -6.86
C THR A 183 10.48 -0.19 -6.77
N TYR A 184 11.64 -0.47 -7.37
CA TYR A 184 12.81 0.41 -7.29
C TYR A 184 12.60 1.76 -8.01
N ASP A 185 11.70 1.81 -9.00
CA ASP A 185 11.30 3.01 -9.74
C ASP A 185 10.20 3.85 -9.05
N HIS A 186 9.89 3.54 -7.78
CA HIS A 186 9.10 4.41 -6.91
C HIS A 186 9.95 5.54 -6.30
N VAL A 187 9.34 6.72 -6.22
CA VAL A 187 9.73 7.84 -5.36
C VAL A 187 8.82 7.83 -4.13
N VAL A 188 9.40 7.84 -2.93
CA VAL A 188 8.68 7.70 -1.65
C VAL A 188 9.01 8.85 -0.70
N GLN A 189 7.97 9.47 -0.14
CA GLN A 189 8.08 10.47 0.94
C GLN A 189 7.30 10.01 2.17
N LEU A 190 7.90 10.07 3.36
CA LEU A 190 7.34 9.62 4.62
C LEU A 190 7.40 10.73 5.67
N ASN A 191 6.27 11.06 6.30
CA ASN A 191 6.17 12.13 7.30
C ASN A 191 6.58 11.65 8.70
N SER A 192 7.87 11.29 8.83
CA SER A 192 8.44 10.67 10.02
C SER A 192 9.80 11.27 10.34
N ASP A 193 9.94 11.95 11.48
CA ASP A 193 11.24 12.45 11.96
C ASP A 193 12.08 11.36 12.65
N SER A 194 11.44 10.28 13.09
CA SER A 194 12.05 9.22 13.90
C SER A 194 11.63 7.82 13.45
N TYR A 195 12.49 6.82 13.65
CA TYR A 195 12.22 5.41 13.34
C TYR A 195 12.71 4.46 14.44
N VAL A 196 12.23 3.22 14.41
CA VAL A 196 12.59 2.16 15.36
C VAL A 196 13.69 1.28 14.76
N ASP A 197 14.84 1.18 15.43
CA ASP A 197 15.97 0.36 14.97
C ASP A 197 15.79 -1.15 15.26
N ARG A 198 16.69 -1.98 14.71
CA ARG A 198 16.69 -3.45 14.94
C ARG A 198 16.79 -3.84 16.43
N ASN A 199 17.23 -2.92 17.30
CA ASN A 199 17.35 -3.10 18.75
C ASN A 199 16.14 -2.55 19.54
N CYS A 200 15.06 -2.15 18.85
CA CYS A 200 13.84 -1.55 19.41
C CYS A 200 14.03 -0.17 20.07
N PHE A 201 15.08 0.59 19.71
CA PHE A 201 15.24 1.98 20.13
C PHE A 201 14.72 2.96 19.08
N LEU A 202 14.24 4.11 19.54
CA LEU A 202 13.91 5.24 18.67
C LEU A 202 15.22 5.96 18.25
N ARG A 203 15.33 6.29 16.97
CA ARG A 203 16.45 7.01 16.31
C ARG A 203 15.90 8.13 15.44
N SER A 204 16.69 9.17 15.17
CA SER A 204 16.33 10.16 14.15
C SER A 204 16.36 9.52 12.76
N ALA A 205 15.38 9.82 11.91
CA ALA A 205 15.37 9.43 10.50
C ALA A 205 16.58 9.98 9.72
N SER A 206 17.23 11.05 10.22
CA SER A 206 18.48 11.57 9.68
C SER A 206 19.73 10.73 10.00
N GLU A 207 19.65 9.79 10.94
CA GLU A 207 20.70 8.79 11.19
C GLU A 207 20.63 7.61 10.21
N ASN A 208 19.49 7.46 9.52
CA ASN A 208 19.29 6.41 8.54
C ASN A 208 19.87 6.84 7.19
N LEU A 209 20.56 5.93 6.50
CA LEU A 209 20.95 6.10 5.09
C LEU A 209 19.72 6.29 4.17
N ALA A 210 18.54 5.89 4.65
CA ALA A 210 17.25 6.01 3.99
C ALA A 210 16.36 7.14 4.56
N ASP A 211 16.85 8.39 4.60
CA ASP A 211 16.04 9.55 5.00
C ASP A 211 14.99 9.91 3.92
N MET A 212 13.76 9.43 4.15
CA MET A 212 12.60 9.62 3.28
C MET A 212 11.71 10.83 3.66
N ARG A 213 12.17 11.74 4.54
CA ARG A 213 11.41 12.97 4.89
C ARG A 213 11.24 13.89 3.67
N ILE A 214 12.29 13.97 2.87
CA ILE A 214 12.29 14.44 1.48
C ILE A 214 12.04 13.21 0.59
N ALA A 215 11.28 13.33 -0.49
CA ALA A 215 10.98 12.13 -1.29
C ALA A 215 12.23 11.57 -1.98
N GLN A 216 12.48 10.27 -1.86
CA GLN A 216 13.65 9.59 -2.42
C GLN A 216 13.25 8.54 -3.45
N HIS A 217 14.04 8.40 -4.51
CA HIS A 217 13.91 7.30 -5.48
C HIS A 217 14.50 6.02 -4.88
N LEU A 218 13.70 4.96 -4.72
CA LEU A 218 14.12 3.78 -3.94
C LEU A 218 15.35 3.08 -4.52
N GLY A 219 15.43 2.93 -5.85
CA GLY A 219 16.61 2.38 -6.53
C GLY A 219 17.91 3.13 -6.24
N LEU A 220 17.88 4.47 -6.21
CA LEU A 220 19.04 5.29 -5.83
C LEU A 220 19.38 5.14 -4.35
N LEU A 221 18.36 5.07 -3.48
CA LEU A 221 18.51 4.90 -2.03
C LEU A 221 19.18 3.55 -1.68
N LEU A 222 18.73 2.48 -2.34
CA LEU A 222 19.31 1.13 -2.25
C LEU A 222 20.73 1.06 -2.81
N TYR A 223 20.99 1.71 -3.95
CA TYR A 223 22.33 1.79 -4.54
C TYR A 223 23.30 2.48 -3.59
N ASN A 224 22.94 3.65 -3.06
CA ASN A 224 23.78 4.40 -2.12
C ASN A 224 24.04 3.60 -0.83
N ALA A 225 23.00 2.96 -0.26
CA ALA A 225 23.14 2.13 0.94
C ALA A 225 24.13 0.96 0.74
N ARG A 226 24.09 0.29 -0.43
CA ARG A 226 25.06 -0.76 -0.79
C ARG A 226 26.49 -0.22 -0.94
N GLN A 227 26.67 0.95 -1.58
CA GLN A 227 28.00 1.58 -1.69
C GLN A 227 28.59 1.97 -0.33
N CYS A 228 27.75 2.35 0.65
CA CYS A 228 28.15 2.57 2.04
C CYS A 228 28.41 1.27 2.85
N GLY A 229 28.51 0.11 2.19
CA GLY A 229 28.81 -1.19 2.82
C GLY A 229 27.62 -1.89 3.46
N ASN A 230 26.40 -1.33 3.40
CA ASN A 230 25.21 -1.98 3.92
C ASN A 230 24.67 -3.00 2.90
N MET A 231 25.25 -4.20 2.89
CA MET A 231 24.86 -5.30 2.01
C MET A 231 23.39 -5.71 2.23
N GLU A 232 22.92 -5.68 3.48
CA GLU A 232 21.53 -5.90 3.89
C GLU A 232 20.72 -4.58 3.90
N ALA A 233 20.72 -3.84 2.79
CA ALA A 233 19.91 -2.63 2.61
C ALA A 233 18.40 -2.91 2.50
N ALA A 234 17.83 -3.61 3.48
CA ALA A 234 16.40 -3.80 3.65
C ALA A 234 15.75 -2.46 4.04
N LEU A 235 15.06 -1.82 3.09
CA LEU A 235 14.27 -0.62 3.33
C LEU A 235 12.97 -0.99 4.04
N GLY A 236 13.03 -1.23 5.35
CA GLY A 236 11.88 -1.57 6.17
C GLY A 236 12.05 -1.17 7.63
N GLY A 237 10.93 -0.80 8.27
CA GLY A 237 10.93 -0.41 9.68
C GLY A 237 9.59 0.13 10.17
N ILE A 238 9.56 0.44 11.46
CA ILE A 238 8.44 1.13 12.11
C ILE A 238 8.85 2.60 12.31
N TYR A 239 7.96 3.51 11.92
CA TYR A 239 8.19 4.94 11.78
C TYR A 239 7.17 5.72 12.65
N ALA A 240 7.60 6.81 13.29
CA ALA A 240 6.75 7.63 14.14
C ALA A 240 6.12 8.78 13.33
N MET A 241 4.79 8.84 13.25
CA MET A 241 4.10 9.80 12.38
C MET A 241 4.07 11.20 13.02
N ASN A 242 4.69 12.17 12.36
CA ASN A 242 4.79 13.56 12.84
C ASN A 242 3.43 14.26 13.00
N ASN A 243 2.40 13.79 12.28
CA ASN A 243 1.06 14.36 12.29
C ASN A 243 0.00 13.24 12.32
N ALA A 244 -0.22 12.66 13.49
CA ALA A 244 -1.29 11.70 13.72
C ALA A 244 -2.64 12.42 13.90
N SER A 245 -3.26 12.82 12.80
CA SER A 245 -4.60 13.45 12.78
C SER A 245 -5.45 12.93 11.61
N HIS A 246 -6.76 13.20 11.62
CA HIS A 246 -7.71 12.64 10.64
C HIS A 246 -7.32 12.91 9.18
N GLU A 247 -6.74 14.08 8.90
CA GLU A 247 -6.18 14.44 7.59
C GLU A 247 -4.67 14.71 7.70
N GLY A 248 -3.99 14.04 8.63
CA GLY A 248 -2.56 14.07 8.80
C GLY A 248 -1.85 13.29 7.70
N PHE A 249 -1.06 13.99 6.89
CA PHE A 249 -0.25 13.37 5.84
C PHE A 249 0.75 12.37 6.45
N ALA A 250 0.77 11.14 5.95
CA ALA A 250 1.62 10.07 6.46
C ALA A 250 2.66 9.60 5.44
N ILE A 251 2.25 9.19 4.24
CA ILE A 251 3.15 8.75 3.16
C ILE A 251 2.64 9.13 1.77
N ARG A 252 3.56 9.46 0.86
CA ARG A 252 3.32 9.64 -0.59
C ARG A 252 4.18 8.65 -1.36
N LEU A 253 3.57 7.98 -2.33
CA LEU A 253 4.21 7.14 -3.34
C LEU A 253 3.97 7.73 -4.73
N ILE A 254 4.98 7.76 -5.58
CA ILE A 254 4.86 8.05 -7.02
C ILE A 254 5.70 7.03 -7.77
N HIS A 255 5.16 6.34 -8.78
CA HIS A 255 5.96 5.49 -9.66
C HIS A 255 6.33 6.23 -10.95
N THR A 256 7.62 6.30 -11.25
CA THR A 256 8.19 7.26 -12.22
C THR A 256 7.80 7.01 -13.67
N ASP A 257 7.57 5.76 -14.08
CA ASP A 257 7.18 5.43 -15.47
C ASP A 257 5.66 5.42 -15.70
N SER A 258 4.87 4.74 -14.85
CA SER A 258 3.41 4.78 -14.99
C SER A 258 2.85 6.18 -14.68
N GLY A 259 3.56 6.96 -13.85
CA GLY A 259 3.11 8.25 -13.34
C GLY A 259 2.00 8.12 -12.28
N ARG A 260 1.59 6.90 -11.89
CA ARG A 260 0.61 6.69 -10.82
C ARG A 260 1.15 7.25 -9.50
N ALA A 261 0.28 7.96 -8.78
CA ALA A 261 0.57 8.55 -7.49
C ALA A 261 -0.48 8.11 -6.45
N MET A 262 -0.03 7.81 -5.24
CA MET A 262 -0.86 7.49 -4.08
C MET A 262 -0.39 8.29 -2.87
N GLU A 263 -1.33 8.90 -2.16
CA GLU A 263 -1.10 9.50 -0.85
C GLU A 263 -1.95 8.80 0.22
N LEU A 264 -1.39 8.58 1.40
CA LEU A 264 -2.12 8.08 2.57
C LEU A 264 -2.06 9.13 3.69
N TYR A 265 -3.23 9.41 4.25
CA TYR A 265 -3.44 10.27 5.41
C TYR A 265 -4.12 9.45 6.52
N CYS A 266 -3.65 9.56 7.77
CA CYS A 266 -4.20 8.75 8.88
C CYS A 266 -3.91 9.34 10.27
N ASP A 267 -4.79 9.06 11.23
CA ASP A 267 -4.67 9.45 12.64
C ASP A 267 -3.85 8.47 13.50
N TYR A 268 -3.04 7.61 12.86
CA TYR A 268 -2.26 6.57 13.52
C TYR A 268 -0.86 7.11 13.87
N PRO A 269 -0.40 6.99 15.13
CA PRO A 269 0.88 7.54 15.56
C PRO A 269 2.11 6.78 15.05
N TRP A 270 1.94 5.59 14.48
CA TRP A 270 3.03 4.81 13.89
C TRP A 270 2.65 4.30 12.50
N MET A 271 3.65 3.96 11.69
CA MET A 271 3.48 3.26 10.42
C MET A 271 4.57 2.21 10.25
N HIS A 272 4.22 1.00 9.84
CA HIS A 272 5.19 0.07 9.24
C HIS A 272 5.22 0.36 7.73
N PHE A 273 6.39 0.78 7.24
CA PHE A 273 6.73 0.84 5.83
C PHE A 273 7.87 -0.15 5.53
N SER A 274 7.76 -0.95 4.47
CA SER A 274 8.80 -1.91 4.06
C SER A 274 8.72 -2.27 2.58
N THR A 275 9.86 -2.47 1.91
CA THR A 275 9.92 -3.07 0.56
C THR A 275 9.70 -4.59 0.57
N LEU A 276 8.93 -5.12 1.53
CA LEU A 276 8.70 -6.57 1.68
C LEU A 276 10.02 -7.38 1.76
N SER A 277 11.04 -6.79 2.37
CA SER A 277 12.38 -7.39 2.52
C SER A 277 12.39 -8.71 3.30
N GLU A 278 11.33 -8.95 4.08
CA GLU A 278 11.09 -10.17 4.88
C GLU A 278 10.66 -11.39 4.02
N LEU A 279 10.26 -11.19 2.76
CA LEU A 279 9.84 -12.25 1.86
C LEU A 279 11.04 -13.03 1.27
N PRO A 280 10.84 -14.28 0.81
CA PRO A 280 11.87 -15.03 0.09
C PRO A 280 12.33 -14.29 -1.18
N PRO A 281 13.61 -14.40 -1.58
CA PRO A 281 14.07 -13.85 -2.85
C PRO A 281 13.34 -14.52 -4.02
N GLY A 282 13.04 -13.73 -5.06
CA GLY A 282 12.58 -14.27 -6.34
C GLY A 282 13.75 -14.71 -7.22
N GLN A 283 13.45 -15.24 -8.40
CA GLN A 283 14.46 -15.66 -9.37
C GLN A 283 15.21 -14.44 -9.97
N ASP A 284 14.54 -13.28 -10.08
CA ASP A 284 15.09 -12.05 -10.66
C ASP A 284 15.72 -11.08 -9.61
N GLU A 285 16.79 -11.48 -8.90
CA GLU A 285 17.52 -10.56 -7.99
C GLU A 285 18.48 -9.60 -8.75
N LEU A 286 17.99 -8.99 -9.84
CA LEU A 286 18.72 -8.01 -10.66
C LEU A 286 18.82 -6.65 -9.97
N VAL A 287 20.04 -6.14 -9.77
CA VAL A 287 20.31 -4.73 -9.44
C VAL A 287 21.56 -4.16 -10.15
N PRO A 288 21.43 -3.72 -11.41
CA PRO A 288 22.29 -2.71 -12.01
C PRO A 288 21.50 -1.40 -12.23
N PHE A 289 21.52 -0.49 -11.24
CA PHE A 289 20.86 0.81 -11.37
C PHE A 289 21.73 1.80 -12.15
N TYR A 290 21.20 2.42 -13.21
CA TYR A 290 21.88 3.45 -14.00
C TYR A 290 21.55 4.86 -13.48
N PRO A 291 22.48 5.57 -12.79
CA PRO A 291 22.14 6.80 -12.06
C PRO A 291 21.62 7.93 -12.95
N ARG A 292 22.02 7.95 -14.24
CA ARG A 292 21.56 8.95 -15.23
C ARG A 292 20.05 8.91 -15.46
N GLN A 293 19.43 7.72 -15.48
CA GLN A 293 17.99 7.57 -15.70
C GLN A 293 17.19 8.01 -14.46
N GLY A 294 17.60 7.57 -13.26
CA GLY A 294 16.96 7.97 -12.00
C GLY A 294 17.07 9.46 -11.69
N LEU A 295 18.24 10.08 -11.94
CA LEU A 295 18.40 11.54 -11.78
C LEU A 295 17.55 12.35 -12.75
N HIS A 296 17.42 11.90 -14.01
CA HIS A 296 16.50 12.49 -14.97
C HIS A 296 15.05 12.33 -14.51
N ARG A 297 14.63 11.14 -14.07
CA ARG A 297 13.28 10.90 -13.53
C ARG A 297 12.97 11.74 -12.30
N LEU A 298 13.92 11.95 -11.39
CA LEU A 298 13.76 12.81 -10.21
C LEU A 298 13.51 14.28 -10.59
N SER A 299 14.23 14.84 -11.57
CA SER A 299 13.99 16.21 -12.01
C SER A 299 12.60 16.39 -12.65
N LEU A 300 12.00 15.31 -13.17
CA LEU A 300 10.63 15.33 -13.71
C LEU A 300 9.52 15.31 -12.64
N VAL A 301 9.81 14.91 -11.40
CA VAL A 301 8.81 14.73 -10.34
C VAL A 301 8.72 15.95 -9.41
N PHE A 302 9.78 16.76 -9.32
CA PHE A 302 9.97 17.73 -8.24
C PHE A 302 9.72 19.22 -8.56
N ASP A 303 9.27 19.57 -9.77
CA ASP A 303 8.92 20.96 -10.11
C ASP A 303 7.55 21.37 -9.52
N ILE A 304 7.55 21.62 -8.20
CA ILE A 304 6.38 22.02 -7.42
C ILE A 304 5.77 23.33 -7.93
N ASN A 305 6.59 24.25 -8.46
CA ASN A 305 6.11 25.51 -9.03
C ASN A 305 5.26 25.25 -10.29
N ARG A 306 5.71 24.34 -11.16
CA ARG A 306 4.99 23.93 -12.37
C ARG A 306 3.77 23.05 -12.07
N PHE A 307 3.73 22.35 -10.95
CA PHE A 307 2.50 21.66 -10.48
C PHE A 307 1.36 22.65 -10.19
N VAL A 308 1.65 23.79 -9.55
CA VAL A 308 0.65 24.84 -9.27
C VAL A 308 0.16 25.49 -10.58
N LEU A 309 1.06 25.80 -11.50
CA LEU A 309 0.71 26.40 -12.80
C LEU A 309 -0.10 25.44 -13.69
N ASN A 310 0.16 24.14 -13.64
CA ASN A 310 -0.56 23.09 -14.38
C ASN A 310 -2.06 22.94 -14.04
N ILE A 311 -2.57 23.65 -13.03
CA ILE A 311 -3.99 23.77 -12.72
C ILE A 311 -4.64 24.89 -13.56
N VAL A 312 -3.88 25.94 -13.91
CA VAL A 312 -4.35 27.11 -14.68
C VAL A 312 -4.34 26.82 -16.18
N ASP A 313 -3.29 26.17 -16.68
CA ASP A 313 -3.13 25.80 -18.11
C ASP A 313 -4.16 24.75 -18.61
N ALA A 314 -5.03 24.24 -17.73
CA ALA A 314 -6.11 23.32 -18.09
C ALA A 314 -7.20 23.93 -19.00
N LEU A 315 -7.12 25.24 -19.30
CA LEU A 315 -8.11 25.95 -20.11
C LEU A 315 -7.83 25.95 -21.63
N GLU A 316 -6.58 25.74 -22.10
CA GLU A 316 -6.23 25.96 -23.53
C GLU A 316 -5.46 24.80 -24.23
N LYS A 317 -6.23 23.92 -24.89
CA LYS A 317 -5.98 23.34 -26.25
C LYS A 317 -4.67 22.55 -26.54
N GLY A 318 -4.68 21.24 -26.25
CA GLY A 318 -4.67 20.11 -27.21
C GLY A 318 -3.60 19.89 -28.32
N SER A 319 -3.33 18.59 -28.59
CA SER A 319 -2.59 17.96 -29.74
C SER A 319 -1.04 18.05 -29.77
N SER A 320 -0.24 17.05 -30.21
CA SER A 320 -0.43 15.58 -30.43
C SER A 320 0.86 14.82 -30.85
N LYS A 321 1.03 13.54 -30.42
CA LYS A 321 1.75 12.39 -31.05
C LYS A 321 3.31 12.30 -31.17
N ASP A 322 3.93 11.36 -30.43
CA ASP A 322 4.46 10.01 -30.85
C ASP A 322 5.40 9.78 -32.07
N PRO A 323 6.20 8.66 -32.15
CA PRO A 323 6.76 7.73 -31.11
C PRO A 323 8.15 7.03 -31.44
N LYS A 324 8.54 6.00 -30.62
CA LYS A 324 9.47 4.84 -30.89
C LYS A 324 11.01 5.07 -30.88
N ASP A 325 11.92 4.12 -30.57
CA ASP A 325 11.97 2.72 -30.00
C ASP A 325 13.47 2.47 -29.51
N GLN A 326 14.07 1.33 -29.06
CA GLN A 326 13.74 -0.13 -28.93
C GLN A 326 14.47 -0.82 -27.72
N SER A 327 15.14 -1.99 -27.89
CA SER A 327 15.75 -2.94 -26.88
C SER A 327 17.32 -2.89 -26.80
N GLU A 328 18.18 -3.77 -26.21
CA GLU A 328 18.27 -5.20 -25.73
C GLU A 328 19.32 -5.27 -24.54
N ASP A 329 19.80 -6.36 -23.86
CA ASP A 329 19.71 -7.85 -23.89
C ASP A 329 19.99 -8.52 -22.47
N ASN A 330 20.69 -9.69 -22.35
CA ASN A 330 20.60 -10.69 -21.24
C ASN A 330 21.90 -11.18 -20.52
N LEU A 331 21.76 -11.85 -19.34
CA LEU A 331 22.35 -13.18 -19.01
C LEU A 331 21.84 -13.78 -17.66
N LEU A 332 21.88 -15.11 -17.47
CA LEU A 332 21.16 -15.89 -16.44
C LEU A 332 22.03 -16.89 -15.63
N LEU A 333 21.58 -17.27 -14.42
CA LEU A 333 21.88 -18.54 -13.72
C LEU A 333 20.69 -18.99 -12.85
N ASN A 334 20.41 -20.30 -12.78
CA ASN A 334 19.16 -20.86 -12.22
C ASN A 334 19.32 -21.54 -10.83
N GLY A 335 18.21 -21.66 -10.10
CA GLY A 335 18.01 -22.58 -8.96
C GLY A 335 16.52 -22.79 -8.64
N ASP A 336 16.06 -24.04 -8.59
CA ASP A 336 14.64 -24.41 -8.48
C ASP A 336 14.06 -24.41 -7.05
N GLN A 337 12.81 -23.92 -6.91
CA GLN A 337 11.68 -24.64 -6.28
C GLN A 337 10.34 -23.87 -6.31
N ASN A 338 9.25 -24.55 -6.73
CA ASN A 338 7.82 -24.18 -6.64
C ASN A 338 7.39 -22.78 -7.17
N PRO A 339 7.04 -22.64 -8.46
CA PRO A 339 6.79 -21.34 -9.10
C PRO A 339 5.48 -20.63 -8.70
N GLU A 340 4.35 -21.34 -8.64
CA GLU A 340 3.04 -20.72 -8.94
C GLU A 340 2.55 -19.68 -7.92
N LEU A 341 2.74 -19.90 -6.61
CA LEU A 341 2.43 -18.88 -5.59
C LEU A 341 3.57 -17.87 -5.36
N GLN A 342 4.81 -18.19 -5.77
CA GLN A 342 5.97 -17.31 -5.51
C GLN A 342 6.02 -16.09 -6.44
N GLY A 343 5.47 -16.20 -7.66
CA GLY A 343 5.55 -15.16 -8.70
C GLY A 343 5.02 -13.78 -8.30
N HIS A 344 4.14 -13.70 -7.29
CA HIS A 344 3.57 -12.42 -6.81
C HIS A 344 4.09 -11.96 -5.43
N PHE A 345 4.68 -12.86 -4.63
CA PHE A 345 5.03 -12.60 -3.22
C PHE A 345 6.51 -12.87 -2.93
N MET A 346 7.38 -12.21 -3.69
CA MET A 346 8.84 -12.23 -3.51
C MET A 346 9.36 -10.95 -2.85
N ARG A 347 10.59 -11.02 -2.33
CA ARG A 347 11.37 -9.90 -1.79
C ARG A 347 11.35 -8.71 -2.76
N ASN A 348 11.11 -7.50 -2.27
CA ASN A 348 11.08 -6.28 -3.06
C ASN A 348 10.02 -6.22 -4.18
N ALA A 349 9.08 -7.17 -4.28
CA ALA A 349 7.99 -7.13 -5.28
C ALA A 349 7.02 -5.94 -5.14
N GLY A 350 7.05 -5.23 -4.00
CA GLY A 350 6.21 -4.07 -3.74
C GLY A 350 6.49 -3.46 -2.38
N LEU A 351 5.60 -2.56 -1.98
CA LEU A 351 5.70 -1.74 -0.78
C LEU A 351 4.57 -2.09 0.20
N LEU A 352 4.95 -2.59 1.38
CA LEU A 352 4.05 -2.64 2.53
C LEU A 352 3.87 -1.24 3.10
N ILE A 353 2.61 -0.83 3.26
CA ILE A 353 2.18 0.28 4.10
C ILE A 353 1.14 -0.24 5.08
N HIS A 354 1.35 0.01 6.37
CA HIS A 354 0.41 -0.38 7.42
C HIS A 354 0.40 0.68 8.53
N PRO A 355 -0.68 1.47 8.68
CA PRO A 355 -0.89 2.33 9.84
C PRO A 355 -0.93 1.47 11.12
N LEU A 356 -0.17 1.89 12.13
CA LEU A 356 0.01 1.18 13.40
C LEU A 356 -0.38 2.06 14.58
N GLY A 357 -1.21 1.51 15.47
CA GLY A 357 -1.78 2.28 16.57
C GLY A 357 -0.98 2.22 17.87
N CYS A 358 -0.35 1.08 18.20
CA CYS A 358 0.75 1.01 19.16
C CYS A 358 1.49 -0.35 19.05
N PRO A 359 2.69 -0.40 18.44
CA PRO A 359 3.43 -1.65 18.26
C PRO A 359 4.05 -2.22 19.55
N PHE A 360 4.08 -1.44 20.63
CA PHE A 360 4.82 -1.77 21.86
C PHE A 360 3.92 -2.33 22.98
N LYS A 361 4.41 -3.36 23.68
CA LYS A 361 3.73 -3.93 24.86
C LYS A 361 3.84 -3.01 26.06
N ILE A 362 2.81 -2.19 26.29
CA ILE A 362 2.67 -1.37 27.51
C ILE A 362 2.61 -2.31 28.74
N LYS A 363 3.66 -2.31 29.57
CA LYS A 363 3.81 -3.25 30.72
C LYS A 363 2.70 -3.18 31.77
N ARG A 364 2.02 -2.03 31.87
CA ARG A 364 0.77 -1.84 32.64
C ARG A 364 -0.11 -0.85 31.89
N ALA A 365 -1.24 -1.30 31.35
CA ALA A 365 -2.34 -0.38 31.04
C ALA A 365 -2.93 0.13 32.37
N PRO A 366 -3.22 1.43 32.52
CA PRO A 366 -3.95 1.93 33.69
C PRO A 366 -5.36 1.32 33.73
N ARG A 367 -5.86 1.00 34.92
CA ARG A 367 -7.26 0.56 35.09
C ARG A 367 -8.18 1.77 34.95
N VAL A 368 -8.78 1.92 33.77
CA VAL A 368 -9.78 2.96 33.46
C VAL A 368 -11.07 2.29 33.01
N SER A 369 -12.20 2.92 33.32
CA SER A 369 -13.56 2.48 33.01
C SER A 369 -14.24 3.45 32.02
N PRO A 370 -15.38 3.08 31.40
CA PRO A 370 -15.82 1.74 31.02
C PRO A 370 -15.21 1.36 29.65
N SER A 371 -15.92 0.62 28.80
CA SER A 371 -15.47 0.17 27.47
C SER A 371 -14.98 1.30 26.55
N LEU A 372 -13.66 1.50 26.50
CA LEU A 372 -13.03 2.48 25.62
C LEU A 372 -13.20 2.05 24.15
N ALA A 373 -13.93 2.86 23.38
CA ALA A 373 -14.03 2.67 21.93
C ALA A 373 -12.74 3.18 21.27
N PHE A 374 -12.17 2.39 20.36
CA PHE A 374 -11.20 2.93 19.41
C PHE A 374 -11.94 3.37 18.14
N ILE A 375 -11.53 4.51 17.62
CA ILE A 375 -11.87 4.99 16.29
C ILE A 375 -10.55 5.36 15.62
N GLY A 376 -10.38 4.97 14.36
CA GLY A 376 -9.23 5.34 13.53
C GLY A 376 -9.68 5.60 12.10
N HIS A 377 -8.87 6.34 11.35
CA HIS A 377 -9.20 6.79 10.00
C HIS A 377 -8.00 6.60 9.06
N THR A 378 -8.28 6.23 7.82
CA THR A 378 -7.29 6.17 6.75
C THR A 378 -7.93 6.68 5.47
N THR A 379 -7.34 7.72 4.89
CA THR A 379 -7.74 8.27 3.59
C THR A 379 -6.64 8.00 2.58
N LEU A 380 -6.97 7.27 1.53
CA LEU A 380 -6.12 7.09 0.35
C LEU A 380 -6.58 8.07 -0.73
N LYS A 381 -5.65 8.79 -1.36
CA LYS A 381 -5.91 9.62 -2.55
C LYS A 381 -5.11 9.07 -3.71
N PHE A 382 -5.75 8.84 -4.86
CA PHE A 382 -5.08 8.37 -6.07
C PHE A 382 -5.14 9.42 -7.18
N GLY A 383 -4.04 9.54 -7.91
CA GLY A 383 -3.95 10.39 -9.08
C GLY A 383 -2.80 9.96 -9.98
N PHE A 384 -2.48 10.79 -10.97
CA PHE A 384 -1.33 10.60 -11.83
C PHE A 384 -0.61 11.92 -12.07
N CYS A 385 0.71 11.86 -12.18
CA CYS A 385 1.51 12.97 -12.67
C CYS A 385 1.21 13.17 -14.17
N LYS A 386 0.86 14.40 -14.56
CA LYS A 386 0.89 14.80 -15.98
C LYS A 386 2.30 14.59 -16.51
N GLU A 387 2.42 14.19 -17.78
CA GLU A 387 3.71 14.20 -18.45
C GLU A 387 4.24 15.64 -18.53
N LEU A 388 5.51 15.85 -18.19
CA LEU A 388 6.13 17.16 -18.41
C LEU A 388 6.26 17.38 -19.92
N SER A 389 5.64 18.46 -20.40
CA SER A 389 5.85 18.94 -21.76
C SER A 389 7.35 19.07 -22.02
N LYS A 390 7.79 18.58 -23.20
CA LYS A 390 9.19 18.59 -23.66
C LYS A 390 9.69 20.01 -23.93
N SER A 391 9.72 20.86 -22.90
CA SER A 391 10.50 22.09 -22.87
C SER A 391 11.94 21.70 -23.16
N GLN A 392 12.50 22.24 -24.25
CA GLN A 392 13.91 22.04 -24.61
C GLN A 392 14.79 22.30 -23.38
N PRO A 393 15.90 21.55 -23.20
CA PRO A 393 16.85 21.89 -22.15
C PRO A 393 17.26 23.36 -22.31
N PRO A 394 17.32 24.15 -21.23
CA PRO A 394 17.68 25.55 -21.32
C PRO A 394 19.04 25.66 -22.02
N ALA A 395 19.10 26.48 -23.08
CA ALA A 395 20.28 26.58 -23.92
C ALA A 395 21.50 26.87 -23.04
N ILE A 396 22.46 25.93 -23.04
CA ILE A 396 23.73 26.10 -22.35
C ILE A 396 24.42 27.27 -23.05
N ARG A 397 24.38 28.45 -22.42
CA ARG A 397 25.22 29.56 -22.83
C ARG A 397 26.65 29.14 -22.57
N GLU A 398 27.39 28.89 -23.64
CA GLU A 398 28.84 28.74 -23.58
C GLU A 398 29.40 29.97 -22.86
N ILE A 399 30.01 29.74 -21.70
CA ILE A 399 30.77 30.77 -21.02
C ILE A 399 32.07 30.89 -21.81
N ASN A 400 32.08 31.79 -22.80
CA ASN A 400 33.30 32.12 -23.52
C ASN A 400 34.35 32.54 -22.48
N CYS A 401 35.39 31.73 -22.35
CA CYS A 401 36.59 32.13 -21.63
C CYS A 401 37.11 33.42 -22.26
N ILE A 402 37.24 34.47 -21.44
CA ILE A 402 37.94 35.68 -21.85
C ILE A 402 39.42 35.31 -21.86
N GLU A 403 39.96 35.03 -23.05
CA GLU A 403 41.41 35.00 -23.25
C GLU A 403 41.94 36.42 -23.02
N SER A 404 43.03 36.52 -22.27
CA SER A 404 43.63 37.77 -21.83
C SER A 404 44.92 38.06 -22.61
N GLU A 405 44.92 39.18 -23.33
CA GLU A 405 46.11 39.93 -23.75
C GLU A 405 46.04 41.36 -23.19
#